data_AF-A0A7S2E5A6-F1
#
_entry.id   AF-A0A7S2E5A6-F1
#
_cell.length_a   1.000
_cell.length_b   1.000
_cell.length_c   1.000
_cell.angle_alpha   90.00
_cell.angle_beta   90.00
_cell.angle_gamma   90.00
#
_symmetry.space_group_name_H-M   'P 1'
#
loop_
_entity.id
_entity.type
_entity.pdbx_description
1 polymer ?
#
loop_
_entity_poly.entity_id
_entity_poly.type
_entity_poly.pdbx_seq_one_letter_code
_entity_poly.pdbx_strand_id
1 'polypeptide(L)'
;HKMKIKASGSSTTLMKVIKNPFSRHLPAGTRVYGMSVGGKLYSPMSLAQAVLSDDPEGDDPPVCFIIGAMAAGHITKDDHPYIEEMFSVSEYPLSGAAAISRILGGIENRWGIV
;
A
#
# COMPACT_ATOMS: atom_id res chain seq x y z
N HIS A 1 -8.44 -5.17 27.51
CA HIS A 1 -8.58 -4.76 26.10
C HIS A 1 -8.87 -6.00 25.24
N LYS A 2 -9.94 -6.05 24.44
CA LYS A 2 -10.21 -7.20 23.55
C LYS A 2 -9.43 -7.00 22.24
N MET A 3 -8.64 -8.00 21.83
CA MET A 3 -7.79 -7.94 20.62
C MET A 3 -8.57 -8.06 19.29
N LYS A 4 -9.90 -7.86 19.34
CA LYS A 4 -10.81 -7.93 18.19
C LYS A 4 -12.05 -7.07 18.42
N ILE A 5 -12.54 -6.44 17.35
CA ILE A 5 -13.78 -5.67 17.28
C ILE A 5 -14.74 -6.42 16.35
N LYS A 6 -15.99 -6.63 16.81
CA LYS A 6 -17.04 -7.31 16.04
C LYS A 6 -18.12 -6.32 15.60
N ALA A 7 -18.84 -6.66 14.54
CA ALA A 7 -20.03 -5.91 14.12
C ALA A 7 -21.12 -5.93 15.21
N SER A 8 -21.97 -4.90 15.25
CA SER A 8 -23.03 -4.77 16.25
C SER A 8 -24.10 -5.87 16.13
N GLY A 9 -24.44 -6.26 14.90
CA GLY A 9 -25.51 -7.22 14.60
C GLY A 9 -25.04 -8.60 14.11
N SER A 10 -23.74 -8.85 14.01
CA SER A 10 -23.22 -10.14 13.53
C SER A 10 -21.97 -10.57 14.28
N SER A 11 -21.62 -11.85 14.17
CA SER A 11 -20.38 -12.38 14.77
C SER A 11 -19.12 -12.06 13.96
N THR A 12 -19.26 -11.33 12.83
CA THR A 12 -18.19 -10.93 11.92
C THR A 12 -17.18 -10.02 12.62
N THR A 13 -15.90 -10.32 12.45
CA THR A 13 -14.80 -9.53 13.01
C THR A 13 -14.42 -8.43 12.02
N LEU A 14 -14.52 -7.17 12.42
CA LEU A 14 -14.20 -6.00 11.58
C LEU A 14 -12.72 -5.62 11.70
N MET A 15 -12.15 -5.74 12.90
CA MET A 15 -10.74 -5.46 13.17
C MET A 15 -10.18 -6.47 14.17
N LYS A 16 -8.94 -6.89 13.97
CA LYS A 16 -8.26 -7.86 14.84
C LYS A 16 -6.77 -7.56 14.87
N VAL A 17 -6.18 -7.62 16.06
CA VAL A 17 -4.72 -7.61 16.19
C VAL A 17 -4.17 -8.97 15.74
N ILE A 18 -3.25 -8.95 14.79
CA ILE A 18 -2.62 -10.15 14.21
C ILE A 18 -1.15 -10.25 14.59
N LYS A 19 -0.57 -11.44 14.48
CA LYS A 19 0.84 -11.68 14.82
C LYS A 19 1.76 -11.22 13.69
N ASN A 20 2.88 -10.61 14.06
CA ASN A 20 3.99 -10.31 13.15
C ASN A 20 4.71 -11.59 12.67
N PRO A 21 5.48 -11.52 11.57
CA PRO A 21 5.64 -10.37 10.66
C PRO A 21 4.42 -10.17 9.74
N PHE A 22 4.18 -8.94 9.28
CA PHE A 22 3.09 -8.59 8.35
C PHE A 22 3.09 -9.45 7.07
N SER A 23 4.27 -9.72 6.53
CA SER A 23 4.45 -10.47 5.27
C SER A 23 3.80 -11.86 5.25
N ARG A 24 3.56 -12.50 6.40
CA ARG A 24 2.89 -13.82 6.45
C ARG A 24 1.41 -13.77 6.07
N HIS A 25 0.80 -12.58 6.08
CA HIS A 25 -0.61 -12.37 5.78
C HIS A 25 -0.83 -11.89 4.35
N LEU A 26 0.26 -11.66 3.60
CA LEU A 26 0.18 -11.32 2.19
C LEU A 26 -0.02 -12.59 1.35
N PRO A 27 -0.81 -12.52 0.26
CA PRO A 27 -0.88 -13.59 -0.73
C PRO A 27 0.50 -13.93 -1.33
N ALA A 28 0.65 -15.15 -1.82
CA ALA A 28 1.88 -15.56 -2.49
C ALA A 28 2.14 -14.69 -3.73
N GLY A 29 3.40 -14.33 -3.97
CA GLY A 29 3.81 -13.49 -5.10
C GLY A 29 3.54 -11.99 -4.95
N THR A 30 2.97 -11.54 -3.83
CA THR A 30 2.68 -10.10 -3.61
C THR A 30 3.96 -9.27 -3.75
N ARG A 31 3.95 -8.32 -4.69
CA ARG A 31 5.04 -7.35 -4.84
C ARG A 31 4.84 -6.19 -3.86
N VAL A 32 5.87 -5.86 -3.09
CA VAL A 32 5.77 -4.83 -2.05
C VAL A 32 6.64 -3.62 -2.37
N TYR A 33 6.02 -2.44 -2.40
CA TYR A 33 6.65 -1.17 -2.71
C TYR A 33 6.60 -0.23 -1.50
N GLY A 34 7.72 0.40 -1.19
CA GLY A 34 7.82 1.39 -0.12
C GLY A 34 7.72 2.81 -0.65
N MET A 35 7.01 3.68 0.07
CA MET A 35 6.93 5.08 -0.30
C MET A 35 8.01 5.90 0.42
N SER A 36 8.79 6.67 -0.33
CA SER A 36 9.73 7.65 0.21
C SER A 36 9.92 8.81 -0.76
N VAL A 37 10.12 10.02 -0.25
CA VAL A 37 10.40 11.21 -1.07
C VAL A 37 11.64 11.03 -1.94
N GLY A 38 12.64 10.29 -1.45
CA GLY A 38 13.86 9.97 -2.20
C GLY A 38 13.76 8.70 -3.06
N GLY A 39 12.57 8.09 -3.18
CA GLY A 39 12.32 6.96 -4.06
C GLY A 39 12.29 7.35 -5.53
N LYS A 40 12.15 6.36 -6.41
CA LYS A 40 11.99 6.60 -7.86
C LYS A 40 10.71 7.40 -8.12
N LEU A 41 10.85 8.55 -8.78
CA LEU A 41 9.74 9.46 -9.01
C LEU A 41 8.83 8.95 -10.14
N TYR A 42 7.53 8.92 -9.87
CA TYR A 42 6.47 8.60 -10.82
C TYR A 42 5.39 9.67 -10.80
N SER A 43 4.74 9.90 -11.94
CA SER A 43 3.39 10.48 -11.92
C SER A 43 2.40 9.43 -11.39
N PRO A 44 1.29 9.82 -10.74
CA PRO A 44 0.27 8.88 -10.26
C PRO A 44 -0.17 7.84 -11.31
N MET A 45 -0.40 8.28 -12.55
CA MET A 45 -0.81 7.40 -13.65
C MET A 45 0.32 6.44 -14.07
N SER A 46 1.56 6.96 -14.18
CA SER A 46 2.71 6.13 -14.55
C SER A 46 3.08 5.11 -13.48
N LEU A 47 2.86 5.43 -12.20
CA LEU A 47 3.03 4.48 -11.10
C LEU A 47 2.04 3.34 -11.28
N ALA A 48 0.75 3.65 -11.42
CA ALA A 48 -0.29 2.65 -11.62
C ALA A 48 0.05 1.78 -12.83
N GLN A 49 0.48 2.37 -13.96
CA GLN A 49 0.91 1.66 -15.17
C GLN A 49 2.12 0.73 -14.95
N ALA A 50 3.09 1.16 -14.15
CA ALA A 50 4.31 0.39 -13.91
C ALA A 50 4.12 -0.79 -12.97
N VAL A 51 3.22 -0.67 -11.98
CA VAL A 51 3.12 -1.65 -10.89
C VAL A 51 1.92 -2.58 -10.99
N LEU A 52 0.82 -2.16 -11.64
CA LEU A 52 -0.39 -2.97 -11.73
C LEU A 52 -0.50 -3.76 -13.05
N SER A 53 -1.39 -4.74 -13.07
CA SER A 53 -1.91 -5.36 -14.29
C SER A 53 -3.06 -4.52 -14.86
N ASP A 54 -3.39 -4.74 -16.13
CA ASP A 54 -4.57 -4.13 -16.76
C ASP A 54 -5.87 -4.81 -16.30
N ASP A 55 -5.81 -6.09 -15.94
CA ASP A 55 -6.95 -6.86 -15.44
C ASP A 55 -6.89 -6.98 -13.91
N PRO A 56 -7.79 -6.31 -13.15
CA PRO A 56 -7.87 -6.44 -11.71
C PRO A 56 -8.46 -7.78 -11.24
N GLU A 57 -9.15 -8.52 -12.11
CA GLU A 57 -9.71 -9.85 -11.83
C GLU A 57 -8.81 -11.00 -12.33
N GLY A 58 -7.68 -10.67 -12.96
CA GLY A 58 -6.72 -11.64 -13.46
C GLY A 58 -5.96 -12.37 -12.35
N ASP A 59 -5.24 -13.42 -12.73
CA ASP A 59 -4.38 -14.22 -11.84
C ASP A 59 -3.04 -13.53 -11.49
N ASP A 60 -2.88 -12.25 -11.86
CA ASP A 60 -1.67 -11.49 -11.56
C ASP A 60 -1.48 -11.31 -10.05
N PRO A 61 -0.24 -11.42 -9.54
CA PRO A 61 0.01 -11.27 -8.13
C PRO A 61 -0.35 -9.86 -7.65
N PRO A 62 -0.93 -9.73 -6.44
CA PRO A 62 -1.36 -8.43 -5.93
C PRO A 62 -0.16 -7.54 -5.60
N VAL A 63 -0.43 -6.25 -5.48
CA VAL A 63 0.56 -5.23 -5.12
C VAL A 63 0.24 -4.66 -3.75
N CYS A 64 1.26 -4.52 -2.91
CA CYS A 64 1.16 -3.90 -1.60
C CYS A 64 2.02 -2.63 -1.53
N PHE A 65 1.42 -1.54 -1.06
CA PHE A 65 2.12 -0.28 -0.82
C PHE A 65 2.32 -0.06 0.68
N ILE A 66 3.58 0.17 1.09
CA ILE A 66 3.93 0.54 2.47
C ILE A 66 4.07 2.05 2.53
N ILE A 67 3.20 2.67 3.32
CA ILE A 67 3.09 4.14 3.45
C ILE A 67 3.26 4.50 4.92
N GLY A 68 4.11 5.50 5.18
CA GLY A 68 4.41 5.93 6.54
C GLY A 68 3.24 6.70 7.15
N ALA A 69 2.65 6.16 8.23
CA ALA A 69 1.65 6.84 9.04
C ALA A 69 2.29 7.46 10.30
N MET A 70 3.36 8.25 10.11
CA MET A 70 4.15 8.86 11.18
C MET A 70 4.27 10.38 10.99
N ALA A 71 4.42 11.12 12.09
CA ALA A 71 4.58 12.58 12.05
C ALA A 71 5.93 13.02 11.49
N ALA A 72 7.00 12.30 11.83
CA ALA A 72 8.34 12.46 11.30
C ALA A 72 9.02 11.09 11.27
N GLY A 73 9.87 10.87 10.26
CA GLY A 73 10.56 9.61 10.03
C GLY A 73 10.51 9.21 8.56
N HIS A 74 11.18 8.11 8.21
CA HIS A 74 11.20 7.57 6.86
C HIS A 74 11.12 6.04 6.91
N ILE A 75 10.50 5.44 5.90
CA ILE A 75 10.47 3.99 5.76
C ILE A 75 11.84 3.54 5.27
N THR A 76 12.44 2.58 5.96
CA THR A 76 13.70 1.95 5.56
C THR A 76 13.46 0.51 5.12
N LYS A 77 14.34 0.01 4.24
CA LYS A 77 14.35 -1.41 3.87
C LYS A 77 14.84 -2.31 5.00
N ASP A 78 15.62 -1.78 5.94
CA ASP A 78 16.10 -2.53 7.11
C ASP A 78 14.93 -2.92 8.04
N ASP A 79 14.00 -1.98 8.26
CA ASP A 79 12.79 -2.24 9.06
C ASP A 79 11.76 -3.09 8.29
N HIS A 80 11.79 -3.03 6.96
CA HIS A 80 10.81 -3.65 6.06
C HIS A 80 11.51 -4.40 4.92
N PRO A 81 12.15 -5.55 5.21
CA PRO A 81 13.01 -6.26 4.23
C PRO A 81 12.24 -6.88 3.07
N TYR A 82 10.92 -6.94 3.16
CA TYR A 82 10.03 -7.39 2.09
C TYR A 82 9.77 -6.32 1.03
N ILE A 83 10.24 -5.07 1.21
CA ILE A 83 10.12 -4.02 0.20
C ILE A 83 11.14 -4.23 -0.91
N GLU A 84 10.65 -4.40 -2.14
CA GLU A 84 11.47 -4.57 -3.33
C GLU A 84 12.03 -3.23 -3.82
N GLU A 85 11.18 -2.23 -3.96
CA GLU A 85 11.53 -0.92 -4.51
C GLU A 85 10.91 0.23 -3.69
N MET A 86 11.63 1.36 -3.64
CA MET A 86 11.14 2.60 -3.06
C MET A 86 10.70 3.54 -4.18
N PHE A 87 9.46 4.05 -4.11
CA PHE A 87 8.91 4.99 -5.08
C PHE A 87 8.48 6.30 -4.42
N SER A 88 8.35 7.35 -5.24
CA SER A 88 7.80 8.64 -4.89
C SER A 88 6.75 9.07 -5.92
N VAL A 89 5.71 9.79 -5.48
CA VAL A 89 4.69 10.39 -6.35
C VAL A 89 4.75 11.93 -6.39
N SER A 90 5.80 12.50 -5.79
CA SER A 90 6.01 13.94 -5.66
C SER A 90 7.48 14.24 -5.35
N GLU A 91 8.01 15.32 -5.92
CA GLU A 91 9.32 15.85 -5.56
C GLU A 91 9.32 16.49 -4.15
N TYR A 92 8.14 16.83 -3.65
CA TYR A 92 7.94 17.43 -2.33
C TYR A 92 7.39 16.42 -1.32
N PRO A 93 7.76 16.53 -0.03
CA PRO A 93 7.15 15.75 1.04
C PRO A 93 5.63 15.88 1.06
N LEU A 94 4.95 14.74 1.18
CA LEU A 94 3.50 14.67 1.27
C LEU A 94 3.07 14.16 2.64
N SER A 95 1.90 14.59 3.10
CA SER A 95 1.22 13.88 4.19
C SER A 95 0.83 12.48 3.72
N GLY A 96 0.72 11.53 4.66
CA GLY A 96 0.30 10.16 4.34
C GLY A 96 -1.05 10.12 3.60
N ALA A 97 -2.00 10.95 4.02
CA ALA A 97 -3.30 11.07 3.36
C ALA A 97 -3.18 11.59 1.92
N ALA A 98 -2.43 12.67 1.69
CA ALA A 98 -2.26 13.22 0.34
C ALA A 98 -1.55 12.23 -0.59
N ALA A 99 -0.58 11.48 -0.07
CA ALA A 99 0.10 10.45 -0.85
C ALA A 99 -0.83 9.29 -1.21
N ILE A 100 -1.62 8.79 -0.26
CA ILE A 100 -2.64 7.75 -0.50
C ILE A 100 -3.63 8.22 -1.57
N SER A 101 -4.17 9.44 -1.46
CA SER A 101 -5.10 9.98 -2.45
C SER A 101 -4.51 10.04 -3.85
N ARG A 102 -3.24 10.43 -3.99
CA ARG A 102 -2.58 10.46 -5.31
C ARG A 102 -2.35 9.05 -5.86
N ILE A 103 -1.93 8.10 -5.02
CA ILE A 103 -1.73 6.71 -5.44
C ILE A 103 -3.07 6.12 -5.90
N LEU A 104 -4.10 6.17 -5.05
CA LEU A 104 -5.41 5.61 -5.34
C LEU A 104 -6.06 6.26 -6.57
N GLY A 105 -5.96 7.58 -6.74
CA GLY A 105 -6.48 8.24 -7.95
C GLY A 105 -5.81 7.77 -9.25
N GLY A 106 -4.53 7.39 -9.20
CA GLY A 106 -3.86 6.76 -10.35
C GLY A 106 -4.34 5.34 -10.63
N ILE A 107 -4.60 4.57 -9.56
CA ILE A 107 -5.10 3.19 -9.63
C ILE A 107 -6.54 3.17 -10.15
N GLU A 108 -7.41 4.00 -9.59
CA GLU A 108 -8.81 4.18 -10.01
C GLU A 108 -8.87 4.54 -11.50
N ASN A 109 -8.03 5.48 -11.94
CA ASN A 109 -7.95 5.84 -13.35
C ASN A 109 -7.51 4.68 -14.25
N ARG A 110 -6.52 3.87 -13.82
CA ARG A 110 -6.06 2.73 -14.62
C ARG A 110 -7.13 1.64 -14.75
N TRP A 111 -7.85 1.34 -13.68
CA TRP A 111 -8.88 0.31 -13.66
C TRP A 111 -10.26 0.81 -14.08
N GLY A 112 -10.39 2.07 -14.49
CA GLY A 112 -11.67 2.64 -14.93
C GLY A 112 -12.71 2.76 -13.81
N ILE A 113 -12.27 2.88 -12.56
CA ILE A 113 -13.13 3.13 -11.40
C ILE A 113 -13.39 4.64 -11.33
N VAL A 114 -14.66 5.05 -11.38
CA VAL A 114 -15.12 6.47 -11.42
C VAL A 114 -16.00 6.78 -10.22
#